data_AF-A0A9X1PVR3-F1
#
_entry.id   AF-A0A9X1PVR3-F1
#
_cell.length_a   1.000
_cell.length_b   1.000
_cell.length_c   1.000
_cell.angle_alpha   90.00
_cell.angle_beta   90.00
_cell.angle_gamma   90.00
#
_symmetry.space_group_name_H-M   'P 1'
#
loop_
_entity.id
_entity.type
_entity.pdbx_description
1 polymer ?
#
loop_
_entity_poly.entity_id
_entity_poly.type
_entity_poly.pdbx_seq_one_letter_code
_entity_poly.pdbx_strand_id
1 'polypeptide(L)'
;MAEKIGSPEKGHNAWGQAFAAVALFAALGGALWASDVTSGNGSSGTPAASCSDEKEPGKRTGRVTGKQLCEALLRPDLAELLGTPTETAKTAFGNDGSVGLSGGKDIPMPSAEVEFDTYTVTVSATYDDLPVAGSHELLGSATERTVLGRPAVLYSDRTIKINFRLDGGDAESGTGVPLRSVVVAQDEKDSGGSYDVTLWRADGMVPDDAVLLRVAEKVLPTVPGWAAGS
;
A
#
# COMPACT_ATOMS: atom_id res chain seq x y z
N MET A 1 27.60 -81.21 3.37
CA MET A 1 26.60 -80.64 4.31
C MET A 1 26.96 -79.16 4.50
N ALA A 2 25.97 -78.33 4.84
CA ALA A 2 25.74 -76.94 4.39
C ALA A 2 26.69 -75.80 4.83
N GLU A 3 26.35 -74.60 4.31
CA GLU A 3 26.69 -73.21 4.67
C GLU A 3 27.84 -72.53 3.88
N LYS A 4 27.72 -71.31 3.31
CA LYS A 4 27.14 -70.06 3.83
C LYS A 4 26.67 -69.11 2.68
N ILE A 5 25.70 -68.25 3.00
CA ILE A 5 25.17 -67.14 2.19
C ILE A 5 26.16 -65.96 2.14
N GLY A 6 26.24 -65.27 1.00
CA GLY A 6 26.80 -63.93 0.87
C GLY A 6 26.60 -63.35 -0.53
N SER A 7 25.62 -62.45 -0.69
CA SER A 7 25.46 -61.64 -1.91
C SER A 7 26.52 -60.52 -1.94
N PRO A 8 27.09 -60.18 -3.11
CA PRO A 8 27.70 -58.88 -3.32
C PRO A 8 26.69 -57.93 -4.00
N GLU A 9 26.42 -56.81 -3.32
CA GLU A 9 25.71 -55.65 -3.84
C GLU A 9 26.42 -55.09 -5.09
N LYS A 10 25.64 -54.72 -6.12
CA LYS A 10 26.14 -53.94 -7.25
C LYS A 10 25.64 -52.50 -7.07
N GLY A 11 26.56 -51.65 -6.59
CA GLY A 11 26.29 -50.27 -6.20
C GLY A 11 25.77 -49.40 -7.34
N HIS A 12 24.89 -48.47 -6.97
CA HIS A 12 24.35 -47.43 -7.85
C HIS A 12 25.46 -46.45 -8.23
N ASN A 13 25.57 -46.19 -9.53
CA ASN A 13 26.65 -45.42 -10.14
C ASN A 13 26.42 -43.93 -9.86
N ALA A 14 26.99 -43.42 -8.77
CA ALA A 14 26.93 -42.00 -8.37
C ALA A 14 27.42 -41.03 -9.47
N TRP A 15 28.16 -41.53 -10.47
CA TRP A 15 28.70 -40.71 -11.55
C TRP A 15 27.69 -40.35 -12.65
N GLY A 16 26.62 -41.14 -12.85
CA GLY A 16 25.58 -40.84 -13.84
C GLY A 16 24.66 -39.69 -13.42
N GLN A 17 24.49 -39.48 -12.12
CA GLN A 17 23.58 -38.49 -11.56
C GLN A 17 24.16 -37.07 -11.59
N ALA A 18 25.49 -36.94 -11.49
CA ALA A 18 26.16 -35.64 -11.53
C ALA A 18 26.07 -34.97 -12.92
N PHE A 19 26.19 -35.74 -14.00
CA PHE A 19 26.10 -35.20 -15.36
C PHE A 19 24.67 -34.80 -15.76
N ALA A 20 23.66 -35.53 -15.29
CA ALA A 20 22.27 -35.18 -15.54
C ALA A 20 21.89 -33.83 -14.89
N ALA A 21 22.36 -33.57 -13.67
CA ALA A 21 22.13 -32.30 -12.99
C ALA A 21 22.81 -31.13 -13.72
N VAL A 22 24.09 -31.27 -14.10
CA VAL A 22 24.83 -30.21 -14.82
C VAL A 22 24.20 -29.91 -16.18
N ALA A 23 23.74 -30.92 -16.92
CA ALA A 23 23.04 -30.72 -18.19
C ALA A 23 21.71 -29.97 -18.00
N LEU A 24 20.96 -30.26 -16.94
CA LEU A 24 19.71 -29.57 -16.63
C LEU A 24 19.95 -28.10 -16.28
N PHE A 25 20.97 -27.80 -15.48
CA PHE A 25 21.33 -26.42 -15.14
C PHE A 25 21.88 -25.63 -16.33
N ALA A 26 22.63 -26.26 -17.23
CA ALA A 26 23.09 -25.62 -18.46
C ALA A 26 21.92 -25.33 -19.43
N ALA A 27 20.95 -26.25 -19.54
CA ALA A 27 19.75 -26.05 -20.35
C ALA A 27 18.83 -24.94 -19.78
N LEU A 28 18.61 -24.92 -18.46
CA LEU A 28 17.84 -23.87 -17.79
C LEU A 28 18.55 -22.51 -17.85
N GLY A 29 19.86 -22.48 -17.60
CA GLY A 29 20.66 -21.26 -17.72
C GLY A 29 20.69 -20.70 -19.14
N GLY A 30 20.82 -21.57 -20.15
CA GLY A 30 20.78 -21.16 -21.57
C GLY A 30 19.42 -20.64 -22.02
N ALA A 31 18.32 -21.24 -21.55
CA ALA A 31 16.97 -20.76 -21.85
C ALA A 31 16.69 -19.39 -21.21
N LEU A 32 17.13 -19.18 -19.96
CA LEU A 32 17.01 -17.89 -19.26
C LEU A 32 17.86 -16.79 -19.91
N TRP A 33 19.08 -17.10 -20.37
CA TRP A 33 19.94 -16.13 -21.05
C TRP A 33 19.36 -15.73 -22.41
N ALA A 34 18.82 -16.67 -23.19
CA ALA A 34 18.21 -16.38 -24.50
C ALA A 34 16.95 -15.49 -24.40
N SER A 35 16.16 -15.61 -23.33
CA SER A 35 15.03 -14.70 -23.06
C SER A 35 15.48 -13.27 -22.72
N ASP A 36 16.67 -13.10 -22.15
CA ASP A 36 17.20 -11.80 -21.74
C ASP A 36 17.73 -11.01 -22.95
N VAL A 37 18.44 -11.68 -23.87
CA VAL A 37 19.01 -11.02 -25.07
C VAL A 37 17.95 -10.65 -26.12
N THR A 38 16.78 -11.28 -26.10
CA THR A 38 15.67 -10.92 -27.01
C THR A 38 14.82 -9.75 -26.48
N SER A 39 15.02 -9.37 -25.21
CA SER A 39 14.36 -8.23 -24.56
C SER A 39 15.17 -6.92 -24.70
N GLY A 40 16.36 -6.99 -25.29
CA GLY A 40 17.27 -5.86 -25.46
C GLY A 40 17.01 -5.05 -26.72
N ASN A 41 15.85 -4.37 -26.85
CA ASN A 41 15.74 -3.14 -27.65
C ASN A 41 14.50 -2.30 -27.31
N GLY A 42 14.49 -1.68 -26.13
CA GLY A 42 13.54 -0.63 -25.78
C GLY A 42 14.08 0.16 -24.60
N SER A 43 14.22 1.47 -24.76
CA SER A 43 14.61 2.38 -23.69
C SER A 43 13.56 2.29 -22.57
N SER A 44 13.83 1.50 -21.53
CA SER A 44 12.93 1.29 -20.40
C SER A 44 13.16 2.35 -19.33
N GLY A 45 12.59 3.54 -19.55
CA GLY A 45 12.15 4.34 -18.41
C GLY A 45 11.13 3.53 -17.63
N THR A 46 11.24 3.50 -16.30
CA THR A 46 10.21 2.90 -15.43
C THR A 46 8.84 3.44 -15.85
N PRO A 47 7.84 2.58 -16.13
CA PRO A 47 6.51 3.07 -16.49
C PRO A 47 5.99 3.96 -15.36
N ALA A 48 5.38 5.09 -15.72
CA ALA A 48 4.80 6.01 -14.76
C ALA A 48 3.78 5.26 -13.89
N ALA A 49 3.75 5.56 -12.58
CA ALA A 49 2.74 5.00 -11.69
C ALA A 49 1.33 5.30 -12.25
N SER A 50 0.47 4.29 -12.24
CA SER A 50 -0.89 4.42 -12.76
C SER A 50 -1.86 3.64 -11.87
N CYS A 51 -3.00 4.25 -11.57
CA CYS A 51 -4.08 3.59 -10.85
C CYS A 51 -4.67 2.49 -11.73
N SER A 52 -4.43 1.24 -11.35
CA SER A 52 -4.90 0.08 -12.11
C SER A 52 -6.40 -0.14 -11.91
N ASP A 53 -7.07 -0.67 -12.94
CA ASP A 53 -8.46 -1.11 -12.83
C ASP A 53 -8.55 -2.38 -11.96
N GLU A 54 -9.49 -2.38 -11.02
CA GLU A 54 -9.90 -3.63 -10.38
C GLU A 54 -10.58 -4.54 -11.42
N LYS A 55 -10.35 -5.86 -11.33
CA LYS A 55 -10.80 -6.84 -12.33
C LYS A 55 -12.32 -6.95 -12.46
N GLU A 56 -13.11 -6.40 -11.55
CA GLU A 56 -14.56 -6.28 -11.71
C GLU A 56 -15.08 -4.96 -11.12
N PRO A 57 -15.89 -4.18 -11.85
CA PRO A 57 -16.54 -3.02 -11.29
C PRO A 57 -17.58 -3.46 -10.26
N GLY A 58 -17.32 -3.17 -8.98
CA GLY A 58 -18.30 -3.33 -7.91
C GLY A 58 -19.62 -2.61 -8.24
N LYS A 59 -20.74 -3.11 -7.70
CA LYS A 59 -22.04 -2.44 -7.82
C LYS A 59 -21.92 -0.97 -7.39
N ARG A 60 -22.54 -0.05 -8.11
CA ARG A 60 -22.63 1.37 -7.69
C ARG A 60 -23.32 1.46 -6.33
N THR A 61 -22.54 1.68 -5.28
CA THR A 61 -23.01 1.72 -3.89
C THR A 61 -23.20 3.14 -3.36
N GLY A 62 -22.99 4.17 -4.18
CA GLY A 62 -22.94 5.56 -3.72
C GLY A 62 -21.66 5.90 -2.94
N ARG A 63 -20.70 4.98 -2.88
CA ARG A 63 -19.40 5.12 -2.20
C ARG A 63 -18.30 5.32 -3.23
N VAL A 64 -17.24 6.00 -2.83
CA VAL A 64 -16.01 6.07 -3.63
C VAL A 64 -15.32 4.71 -3.68
N THR A 65 -14.65 4.43 -4.79
CA THR A 65 -13.78 3.26 -4.92
C THR A 65 -12.32 3.62 -4.63
N GLY A 66 -11.49 2.63 -4.30
CA GLY A 66 -10.04 2.78 -4.17
C GLY A 66 -9.41 3.33 -5.44
N LYS A 67 -9.91 2.96 -6.62
CA LYS A 67 -9.48 3.58 -7.89
C LYS A 67 -9.76 5.09 -7.92
N GLN A 68 -10.98 5.50 -7.57
CA GLN A 68 -11.34 6.92 -7.55
C GLN A 68 -10.50 7.71 -6.54
N LEU A 69 -10.19 7.11 -5.39
CA LEU A 69 -9.28 7.67 -4.40
C LEU A 69 -7.85 7.76 -4.95
N CYS A 70 -7.38 6.76 -5.67
CA CYS A 70 -6.06 6.76 -6.30
C CYS A 70 -5.96 7.84 -7.38
N GLU A 71 -6.98 8.01 -8.21
CA GLU A 71 -7.02 9.08 -9.22
C GLU A 71 -7.06 10.48 -8.59
N ALA A 72 -7.77 10.64 -7.46
CA ALA A 72 -7.78 11.90 -6.71
C ALA A 72 -6.44 12.19 -6.02
N LEU A 73 -5.73 11.15 -5.56
CA LEU A 73 -4.45 11.28 -4.89
C LEU A 73 -3.28 11.46 -5.87
N LEU A 74 -3.21 10.65 -6.94
CA LEU A 74 -2.16 10.65 -7.96
C LEU A 74 -2.27 11.86 -8.89
N ARG A 75 -2.06 13.05 -8.33
CA ARG A 75 -2.07 14.32 -9.05
C ARG A 75 -0.67 14.69 -9.54
N PRO A 76 -0.55 15.41 -10.66
CA PRO A 76 0.74 15.85 -11.18
C PRO A 76 1.48 16.81 -10.24
N ASP A 77 0.76 17.54 -9.38
CA ASP A 77 1.33 18.48 -8.41
C ASP A 77 1.63 17.84 -7.04
N LEU A 78 1.35 16.53 -6.83
CA LEU A 78 1.50 15.91 -5.51
C LEU A 78 2.93 15.99 -4.97
N ALA A 79 3.94 15.73 -5.81
CA ALA A 79 5.35 15.84 -5.42
C ALA A 79 5.72 17.28 -4.99
N GLU A 80 5.17 18.29 -5.65
CA GLU A 80 5.35 19.69 -5.28
C GLU A 80 4.67 20.02 -3.94
N LEU A 81 3.46 19.49 -3.70
CA LEU A 81 2.75 19.66 -2.43
C LEU A 81 3.52 19.05 -1.25
N LEU A 82 4.26 17.96 -1.49
CA LEU A 82 5.11 17.28 -0.52
C LEU A 82 6.47 17.97 -0.30
N GLY A 83 6.80 18.98 -1.11
CA GLY A 83 8.09 19.67 -1.07
C GLY A 83 9.22 18.90 -1.76
N THR A 84 8.91 17.91 -2.58
CA THR A 84 9.86 17.12 -3.37
C THR A 84 9.54 17.18 -4.88
N PRO A 85 9.50 18.37 -5.51
CA PRO A 85 8.99 18.55 -6.88
C PRO A 85 9.77 17.80 -7.97
N THR A 86 10.98 17.29 -7.67
CA THR A 86 11.78 16.49 -8.60
C THR A 86 11.48 14.99 -8.52
N GLU A 87 10.75 14.55 -7.49
CA GLU A 87 10.39 13.14 -7.33
C GLU A 87 9.24 12.76 -8.25
N THR A 88 9.24 11.49 -8.67
CA THR A 88 8.15 10.89 -9.43
C THR A 88 7.57 9.75 -8.62
N ALA A 89 6.25 9.57 -8.69
CA ALA A 89 5.59 8.46 -8.00
C ALA A 89 6.15 7.13 -8.51
N LYS A 90 6.61 6.29 -7.59
CA LYS A 90 7.10 4.93 -7.86
C LYS A 90 5.95 3.97 -8.05
N THR A 91 4.97 4.05 -7.15
CA THR A 91 3.80 3.20 -7.14
C THR A 91 2.57 4.05 -6.85
N ALA A 92 1.44 3.59 -7.39
CA ALA A 92 0.14 4.16 -7.10
C ALA A 92 -0.89 3.05 -7.26
N PHE A 93 -1.70 2.82 -6.24
CA PHE A 93 -2.75 1.82 -6.31
C PHE A 93 -3.93 2.20 -5.42
N GLY A 94 -5.09 1.65 -5.77
CA GLY A 94 -6.31 1.73 -4.99
C GLY A 94 -6.80 0.33 -4.64
N ASN A 95 -7.53 0.21 -3.55
CA ASN A 95 -8.25 -1.02 -3.19
C ASN A 95 -9.62 -0.69 -2.57
N ASP A 96 -10.62 -1.52 -2.87
CA ASP A 96 -11.96 -1.49 -2.29
C ASP A 96 -12.07 -2.32 -1.00
N GLY A 97 -11.11 -2.16 -0.09
CA GLY A 97 -11.05 -2.90 1.18
C GLY A 97 -12.27 -2.73 2.08
N SER A 98 -12.38 -3.60 3.08
CA SER A 98 -13.38 -3.51 4.14
C SER A 98 -12.80 -4.01 5.47
N VAL A 99 -13.35 -3.51 6.57
CA VAL A 99 -13.05 -3.99 7.92
C VAL A 99 -14.23 -4.77 8.47
N GLY A 100 -13.97 -6.02 8.85
CA GLY A 100 -14.97 -6.90 9.45
C GLY A 100 -15.07 -6.67 10.95
N LEU A 101 -16.29 -6.45 11.45
CA LEU A 101 -16.58 -6.47 12.87
C LEU A 101 -17.03 -7.88 13.28
N SER A 102 -16.48 -8.42 14.37
CA SER A 102 -16.87 -9.75 14.86
C SER A 102 -18.38 -9.82 15.12
N GLY A 103 -19.09 -10.65 14.35
CA GLY A 103 -20.55 -10.77 14.43
C GLY A 103 -21.35 -9.62 13.79
N GLY A 104 -20.68 -8.69 13.09
CA GLY A 104 -21.28 -7.54 12.42
C GLY A 104 -21.18 -7.58 10.89
N LYS A 105 -21.70 -6.51 10.26
CA LYS A 105 -21.54 -6.27 8.82
C LYS A 105 -20.21 -5.60 8.56
N ASP A 106 -19.52 -6.01 7.49
CA ASP A 106 -18.29 -5.35 7.05
C ASP A 106 -18.54 -3.87 6.74
N ILE A 107 -17.66 -3.02 7.27
CA ILE A 107 -17.62 -1.59 6.97
C ILE A 107 -16.67 -1.41 5.79
N PRO A 108 -17.13 -0.93 4.64
CA PRO A 108 -16.24 -0.63 3.52
C PRO A 108 -15.27 0.47 3.90
N MET A 109 -14.01 0.26 3.54
CA MET A 109 -12.91 1.16 3.78
C MET A 109 -12.01 1.22 2.55
N PRO A 110 -12.51 1.77 1.42
CA PRO A 110 -11.69 1.94 0.22
C PRO A 110 -10.50 2.84 0.56
N SER A 111 -9.36 2.54 -0.04
CA SER A 111 -8.14 3.31 0.17
C SER A 111 -7.30 3.38 -1.10
N ALA A 112 -6.40 4.35 -1.11
CA ALA A 112 -5.39 4.49 -2.13
C ALA A 112 -4.08 4.98 -1.52
N GLU A 113 -2.98 4.56 -2.15
CA GLU A 113 -1.63 4.88 -1.74
C GLU A 113 -0.82 5.33 -2.95
N VAL A 114 0.01 6.36 -2.75
CA VAL A 114 1.03 6.80 -3.71
C VAL A 114 2.36 6.89 -2.98
N GLU A 115 3.37 6.20 -3.53
CA GLU A 115 4.72 6.14 -2.98
C GLU A 115 5.67 6.97 -3.84
N PHE A 116 6.49 7.78 -3.18
CA PHE A 116 7.65 8.49 -3.73
C PHE A 116 8.93 8.01 -3.05
N ASP A 117 10.09 8.53 -3.44
CA ASP A 117 11.36 8.24 -2.76
C ASP A 117 11.34 8.66 -1.28
N THR A 118 10.83 9.85 -0.98
CA THR A 118 10.84 10.39 0.38
C THR A 118 9.56 10.10 1.15
N TYR A 119 8.41 10.13 0.49
CA TYR A 119 7.10 10.10 1.12
C TYR A 119 6.23 8.97 0.61
N THR A 120 5.40 8.45 1.51
CA THR A 120 4.22 7.69 1.14
C THR A 120 2.99 8.43 1.65
N VAL A 121 2.01 8.56 0.77
CA VAL A 121 0.73 9.22 1.07
C VAL A 121 -0.38 8.23 0.88
N THR A 122 -1.29 8.17 1.85
CA THR A 122 -2.49 7.33 1.79
C THR A 122 -3.71 8.21 1.95
N VAL A 123 -4.77 7.90 1.20
CA VAL A 123 -6.12 8.39 1.47
C VAL A 123 -7.07 7.21 1.62
N SER A 124 -7.88 7.20 2.66
CA SER A 124 -8.95 6.22 2.82
C SER A 124 -10.28 6.91 3.09
N ALA A 125 -11.38 6.22 2.82
CA ALA A 125 -12.71 6.65 3.23
C ALA A 125 -13.34 5.59 4.13
N THR A 126 -14.04 5.99 5.18
CA THR A 126 -14.84 5.10 6.04
C THR A 126 -16.31 5.48 5.99
N TYR A 127 -17.19 4.49 6.13
CA TYR A 127 -18.65 4.63 6.09
C TYR A 127 -19.26 3.93 7.31
N ASP A 128 -18.84 4.37 8.49
CA ASP A 128 -19.16 3.78 9.81
C ASP A 128 -20.29 4.50 10.55
N ASP A 129 -20.90 5.52 9.93
CA ASP A 129 -21.92 6.40 10.52
C ASP A 129 -21.44 7.14 11.80
N LEU A 130 -20.12 7.26 12.00
CA LEU A 130 -19.54 7.96 13.14
C LEU A 130 -19.11 9.39 12.76
N PRO A 131 -19.43 10.39 13.59
CA PRO A 131 -18.95 11.76 13.41
C PRO A 131 -17.47 11.88 13.74
N VAL A 132 -16.80 12.84 13.11
CA VAL A 132 -15.39 13.18 13.36
C VAL A 132 -15.26 14.11 14.57
N ALA A 133 -16.22 15.01 14.81
CA ALA A 133 -16.21 15.90 15.96
C ALA A 133 -16.20 15.09 17.26
N GLY A 134 -15.35 15.47 18.21
CA GLY A 134 -15.17 14.74 19.48
C GLY A 134 -14.33 13.46 19.38
N SER A 135 -13.97 12.97 18.20
CA SER A 135 -13.11 11.77 18.06
C SER A 135 -11.71 11.97 18.65
N HIS A 136 -11.26 13.22 18.82
CA HIS A 136 -10.01 13.57 19.46
C HIS A 136 -9.90 13.05 20.92
N GLU A 137 -11.04 12.86 21.61
CA GLU A 137 -11.06 12.32 22.98
C GLU A 137 -10.63 10.85 23.04
N LEU A 138 -10.81 10.12 21.94
CA LEU A 138 -10.44 8.72 21.80
C LEU A 138 -9.02 8.56 21.25
N LEU A 139 -8.56 9.56 20.49
CA LEU A 139 -7.30 9.56 19.77
C LEU A 139 -6.26 10.37 20.57
N GLY A 140 -5.53 9.72 21.48
CA GLY A 140 -4.49 10.29 22.34
C GLY A 140 -4.07 11.76 22.09
N SER A 141 -2.98 11.99 21.32
CA SER A 141 -2.45 13.34 21.04
C SER A 141 -3.15 14.06 19.88
N ALA A 142 -4.46 13.87 19.74
CA ALA A 142 -5.21 14.46 18.64
C ALA A 142 -5.55 15.94 18.89
N THR A 143 -5.64 16.70 17.82
CA THR A 143 -6.02 18.11 17.83
C THR A 143 -7.19 18.34 16.89
N GLU A 144 -8.28 18.90 17.40
CA GLU A 144 -9.41 19.32 16.57
C GLU A 144 -9.03 20.47 15.64
N ARG A 145 -9.56 20.39 14.42
CA ARG A 145 -9.34 21.34 13.33
C ARG A 145 -10.59 21.44 12.46
N THR A 146 -10.52 22.38 11.53
CA THR A 146 -11.46 22.47 10.42
C THR A 146 -10.66 22.42 9.13
N VAL A 147 -11.07 21.55 8.21
CA VAL A 147 -10.46 21.42 6.88
C VAL A 147 -11.57 21.60 5.86
N LEU A 148 -11.43 22.59 4.98
CA LEU A 148 -12.41 22.85 3.91
C LEU A 148 -13.86 22.99 4.43
N GLY A 149 -14.04 23.65 5.57
CA GLY A 149 -15.36 23.85 6.20
C GLY A 149 -15.90 22.65 6.98
N ARG A 150 -15.17 21.53 7.04
CA ARG A 150 -15.60 20.30 7.71
C ARG A 150 -14.86 20.05 9.02
N PRO A 151 -15.51 19.44 10.02
CA PRO A 151 -14.82 18.94 11.21
C PRO A 151 -13.68 18.00 10.82
N ALA A 152 -12.54 18.18 11.48
CA ALA A 152 -11.35 17.40 11.24
C ALA A 152 -10.57 17.18 12.53
N VAL A 153 -9.82 16.08 12.59
CA VAL A 153 -8.94 15.75 13.70
C VAL A 153 -7.58 15.35 13.17
N LEU A 154 -6.54 16.00 13.69
CA LEU A 154 -5.15 15.75 13.32
C LEU A 154 -4.49 14.94 14.44
N TYR A 155 -3.88 13.81 14.11
CA TYR A 155 -3.20 12.95 15.09
C TYR A 155 -1.86 12.44 14.57
N SER A 156 -1.08 11.86 15.48
CA SER A 156 0.16 11.16 15.15
C SER A 156 0.06 9.70 15.56
N ASP A 157 0.69 8.87 14.74
CA ASP A 157 0.88 7.46 15.00
C ASP A 157 2.24 7.01 14.43
N ARG A 158 2.43 5.71 14.25
CA ARG A 158 3.62 5.10 13.65
C ARG A 158 3.22 3.98 12.70
N THR A 159 3.95 3.84 11.60
CA THR A 159 3.78 2.67 10.72
C THR A 159 4.17 1.38 11.45
N ILE A 160 3.85 0.23 10.87
CA ILE A 160 4.28 -1.07 11.37
C ILE A 160 5.51 -1.51 10.57
N LYS A 161 6.59 -1.87 11.25
CA LYS A 161 7.76 -2.51 10.64
C LYS A 161 7.59 -4.02 10.70
N ILE A 162 7.73 -4.69 9.56
CA ILE A 162 7.74 -6.16 9.48
C ILE A 162 9.14 -6.63 9.06
N ASN A 163 9.73 -7.51 9.86
CA ASN A 163 11.01 -8.14 9.59
C ASN A 163 10.76 -9.60 9.17
N PHE A 164 11.01 -9.91 7.91
CA PHE A 164 10.95 -11.28 7.40
C PHE A 164 12.31 -11.96 7.55
N ARG A 165 12.32 -13.13 8.17
CA ARG A 165 13.54 -13.93 8.25
C ARG A 165 13.66 -14.84 7.03
N LEU A 166 14.80 -14.78 6.33
CA LEU A 166 15.06 -15.60 5.14
C LEU A 166 15.43 -17.05 5.47
N ASP A 167 15.52 -17.39 6.76
CA ASP A 167 15.75 -18.75 7.25
C ASP A 167 14.47 -19.57 7.44
N GLY A 168 13.32 -19.02 7.02
CA GLY A 168 12.01 -19.67 7.16
C GLY A 168 11.41 -19.56 8.56
N GLY A 169 12.00 -18.77 9.45
CA GLY A 169 11.39 -18.43 10.74
C GLY A 169 10.21 -17.45 10.60
N ASP A 170 9.43 -17.34 11.68
CA ASP A 170 8.28 -16.43 11.73
C ASP A 170 8.71 -14.97 11.51
N ALA A 171 7.82 -14.18 10.89
CA ALA A 171 8.02 -12.76 10.73
C ALA A 171 7.83 -12.03 12.07
N GLU A 172 8.72 -11.09 12.36
CA GLU A 172 8.61 -10.24 13.55
C GLU A 172 8.01 -8.89 13.17
N SER A 173 7.08 -8.39 13.97
CA SER A 173 6.53 -7.04 13.82
C SER A 173 7.04 -6.12 14.93
N GLY A 174 7.18 -4.84 14.60
CA GLY A 174 7.59 -3.82 15.55
C GLY A 174 7.16 -2.42 15.12
N THR A 175 7.52 -1.44 15.92
CA THR A 175 7.21 -0.04 15.64
C THR A 175 8.02 0.48 14.45
N GLY A 176 7.32 1.07 13.48
CA GLY A 176 7.87 1.69 12.29
C GLY A 176 8.14 3.19 12.45
N VAL A 177 8.10 3.90 11.33
CA VAL A 177 8.43 5.32 11.24
C VAL A 177 7.28 6.20 11.73
N PRO A 178 7.54 7.45 12.15
CA PRO A 178 6.48 8.39 12.49
C PRO A 178 5.53 8.63 11.33
N LEU A 179 4.25 8.76 11.67
CA LEU A 179 3.15 8.98 10.75
C LEU A 179 2.30 10.16 11.24
N ARG A 180 1.83 10.99 10.32
CA ARG A 180 0.88 12.08 10.59
C ARG A 180 -0.38 11.84 9.78
N SER A 181 -1.53 12.04 10.42
CA SER A 181 -2.82 11.87 9.76
C SER A 181 -3.77 13.01 10.10
N VAL A 182 -4.64 13.33 9.15
CA VAL A 182 -5.83 14.15 9.35
C VAL A 182 -7.06 13.37 8.90
N VAL A 183 -8.02 13.21 9.82
CA VAL A 183 -9.35 12.68 9.55
C VAL A 183 -10.27 13.86 9.30
N VAL A 184 -11.01 13.86 8.19
CA VAL A 184 -11.92 14.94 7.78
C VAL A 184 -13.30 14.37 7.52
N ALA A 185 -14.33 15.00 8.06
CA ALA A 185 -15.71 14.57 7.88
C ALA A 185 -16.14 14.57 6.39
N GLN A 186 -16.95 13.60 6.01
CA GLN A 186 -17.48 13.47 4.64
C GLN A 186 -18.47 14.56 4.25
N ASP A 187 -19.00 15.33 5.20
CA ASP A 187 -19.83 16.50 4.97
C ASP A 187 -19.70 17.53 6.10
N GLU A 188 -20.16 18.76 5.87
CA GLU A 188 -20.06 19.86 6.84
C GLU A 188 -20.93 19.65 8.08
N LYS A 189 -21.97 18.81 7.99
CA LYS A 189 -22.86 18.50 9.11
C LYS A 189 -22.31 17.37 9.98
N ASP A 190 -21.19 16.78 9.57
CA ASP A 190 -20.56 15.66 10.26
C ASP A 190 -21.53 14.47 10.42
N SER A 191 -22.26 14.15 9.34
CA SER A 191 -23.39 13.22 9.43
C SER A 191 -22.99 11.74 9.59
N GLY A 192 -21.70 11.44 9.48
CA GLY A 192 -21.13 10.12 9.63
C GLY A 192 -20.16 9.77 8.50
N GLY A 193 -19.08 9.07 8.85
CA GLY A 193 -18.02 8.70 7.91
C GLY A 193 -17.01 9.82 7.68
N SER A 194 -15.84 9.44 7.20
CA SER A 194 -14.72 10.37 7.06
C SER A 194 -13.77 9.98 5.93
N TYR A 195 -12.87 10.90 5.60
CA TYR A 195 -11.65 10.64 4.84
C TYR A 195 -10.45 10.76 5.78
N ASP A 196 -9.57 9.76 5.80
CA ASP A 196 -8.28 9.84 6.48
C ASP A 196 -7.18 10.07 5.43
N VAL A 197 -6.47 11.18 5.55
CA VAL A 197 -5.26 11.45 4.76
C VAL A 197 -4.07 11.27 5.66
N THR A 198 -3.14 10.43 5.23
CA THR A 198 -2.00 10.00 6.03
C THR A 198 -0.69 10.23 5.26
N LEU A 199 0.34 10.71 5.96
CA LEU A 199 1.70 10.85 5.44
C LEU A 199 2.70 10.17 6.39
N TRP A 200 3.70 9.52 5.80
CA TRP A 200 4.92 9.12 6.49
C TRP A 200 6.12 9.23 5.55
N ARG A 201 7.33 9.26 6.13
CA ARG A 201 8.57 9.43 5.38
C ARG A 201 9.47 8.20 5.46
N ALA A 202 10.04 7.81 4.32
CA ALA A 202 10.96 6.68 4.22
C ALA A 202 12.27 6.91 4.99
N ASP A 203 12.67 8.17 5.18
CA ASP A 203 13.85 8.55 5.96
C ASP A 203 13.62 8.58 7.49
N GLY A 204 12.40 8.28 7.95
CA GLY A 204 12.05 8.22 9.37
C GLY A 204 11.85 9.56 10.06
N MET A 205 11.96 10.68 9.33
CA MET A 205 11.65 12.01 9.88
C MET A 205 10.14 12.16 10.09
N VAL A 206 9.76 13.01 11.07
CA VAL A 206 8.34 13.32 11.33
C VAL A 206 7.82 14.23 10.21
N PRO A 207 6.73 13.85 9.50
CA PRO A 207 6.09 14.73 8.52
C PRO A 207 5.59 16.04 9.15
N ASP A 208 5.56 17.11 8.35
CA ASP A 208 5.02 18.42 8.76
C ASP A 208 3.50 18.45 8.59
N ASP A 209 2.78 18.89 9.63
CA ASP A 209 1.33 19.05 9.63
C ASP A 209 0.85 20.04 8.56
N ALA A 210 1.63 21.08 8.25
CA ALA A 210 1.30 22.03 7.19
C ALA A 210 1.41 21.41 5.78
N VAL A 211 2.26 20.42 5.59
CA VAL A 211 2.34 19.64 4.34
C VAL A 211 1.13 18.72 4.25
N LEU A 212 0.82 17.99 5.32
CA LEU A 212 -0.36 17.12 5.40
C LEU A 212 -1.66 17.87 5.10
N LEU A 213 -1.89 19.00 5.76
CA LEU A 213 -3.09 19.81 5.55
C LEU A 213 -3.20 20.33 4.12
N ARG A 214 -2.09 20.77 3.53
CA ARG A 214 -2.06 21.22 2.14
C ARG A 214 -2.41 20.11 1.16
N VAL A 215 -1.90 18.89 1.39
CA VAL A 215 -2.26 17.71 0.59
C VAL A 215 -3.75 17.43 0.73
N ALA A 216 -4.27 17.36 1.96
CA ALA A 216 -5.70 17.12 2.19
C ALA A 216 -6.59 18.18 1.51
N GLU A 217 -6.25 19.46 1.63
CA GLU A 217 -6.98 20.57 1.02
C GLU A 217 -7.00 20.53 -0.53
N LYS A 218 -6.01 19.90 -1.16
CA LYS A 218 -5.93 19.79 -2.62
C LYS A 218 -6.51 18.48 -3.14
N VAL A 219 -6.33 17.39 -2.40
CA VAL A 219 -6.79 16.04 -2.79
C VAL A 219 -8.28 15.89 -2.54
N LEU A 220 -8.76 16.19 -1.34
CA LEU A 220 -10.14 15.88 -0.94
C LEU A 220 -11.21 16.53 -1.85
N PRO A 221 -11.08 17.78 -2.32
CA PRO A 221 -12.06 18.37 -3.24
C PRO A 221 -12.17 17.67 -4.60
N THR A 222 -11.19 16.85 -4.97
CA THR A 222 -11.19 16.10 -6.24
C THR A 222 -11.79 14.71 -6.11
N VAL A 223 -12.08 14.27 -4.88
CA VAL A 223 -12.74 12.99 -4.64
C VAL A 223 -14.19 13.04 -5.14
N PRO A 224 -14.64 12.06 -5.95
CA PRO A 224 -16.02 12.01 -6.42
C PRO A 224 -17.03 12.03 -5.27
N GLY A 225 -18.05 12.88 -5.39
CA GLY A 225 -19.05 13.05 -4.34
C GLY A 225 -18.69 14.11 -3.29
N TRP A 226 -17.52 14.75 -3.38
CA TRP A 226 -17.21 15.93 -2.56
C TRP A 226 -18.14 17.10 -2.92
N ALA A 227 -19.17 17.32 -2.11
CA ALA A 227 -19.99 18.52 -2.20
C ALA A 227 -19.18 19.70 -1.64
N ALA A 228 -18.85 20.67 -2.50
CA ALA A 228 -18.36 21.96 -2.03
C ALA A 228 -19.41 22.58 -1.10
N GLY A 229 -18.98 23.01 0.07
CA GLY A 229 -19.81 23.72 1.04
C GLY A 229 -20.65 24.81 0.40
N SER A 230 -21.93 24.84 0.74
CA SER A 230 -22.90 25.83 0.26
C SER A 230 -22.93 27.05 1.16
#